data_AF-A0A8J6WYY6-F1
#
_entry.id   AF-A0A8J6WYY6-F1
#
_cell.length_a   1.000
_cell.length_b   1.000
_cell.length_c   1.000
_cell.angle_alpha   90.00
_cell.angle_beta   90.00
_cell.angle_gamma   90.00
#
_symmetry.space_group_name_H-M   'P 1'
#
loop_
_entity.id
_entity.type
_entity.pdbx_description
1 polymer ?
#
loop_
_entity_poly.entity_id
_entity_poly.type
_entity_poly.pdbx_seq_one_letter_code
_entity_poly.pdbx_strand_id
1 'polypeptide(L)'
;MFIIDLILKNTPLTLSIQRKSSEDAETTYRQVLDAIKSGSGQVLELSCDRQPDKKIAVLSSEISGVQISEKSGAGSGKTPGFFAIAE
;
A
#
# COMPACT_ATOMS: atom_id res chain seq x y z
N MET A 1 -11.66 -0.17 -1.95
CA MET A 1 -10.38 -0.25 -2.71
C MET A 1 -9.28 -0.43 -1.69
N PHE A 2 -8.40 -1.40 -1.91
CA PHE A 2 -7.34 -1.73 -0.97
C PHE A 2 -6.04 -1.08 -1.41
N ILE A 3 -5.31 -0.56 -0.44
CA ILE A 3 -4.00 0.05 -0.63
C ILE A 3 -3.01 -0.77 0.16
N ILE A 4 -2.01 -1.31 -0.53
CA ILE A 4 -0.87 -1.96 0.09
C ILE A 4 0.29 -0.98 0.07
N ASP A 5 0.78 -0.60 1.24
CA ASP A 5 1.94 0.27 1.39
C ASP A 5 3.17 -0.57 1.76
N LEU A 6 4.23 -0.40 0.97
CA LEU A 6 5.54 -0.97 1.26
C LEU A 6 6.41 0.10 1.90
N ILE A 7 6.94 -0.22 3.08
CA ILE A 7 7.87 0.64 3.81
C ILE A 7 9.26 0.11 3.52
N LEU A 8 10.11 0.95 2.93
CA LEU A 8 11.47 0.57 2.58
C LEU A 8 12.46 1.09 3.61
N LYS A 9 13.55 0.34 3.81
CA LYS A 9 14.71 0.78 4.56
C LYS A 9 15.27 2.04 3.93
N ASN A 10 15.68 2.99 4.78
CA ASN A 10 16.38 4.21 4.37
C ASN A 10 15.65 5.08 3.33
N THR A 11 14.35 4.85 3.09
CA THR A 11 13.54 5.62 2.14
C THR A 11 12.44 6.34 2.90
N PRO A 12 12.35 7.67 2.82
CA PRO A 12 11.35 8.45 3.57
C PRO A 12 9.94 8.37 2.98
N LEU A 13 9.75 7.64 1.88
CA LEU A 13 8.48 7.50 1.17
C LEU A 13 8.08 6.03 1.06
N THR A 14 6.80 5.75 1.23
CA THR A 14 6.24 4.41 1.03
C THR A 14 5.84 4.19 -0.43
N LEU A 15 5.94 2.95 -0.89
CA LEU A 15 5.44 2.56 -2.21
C LEU A 15 4.04 1.99 -2.08
N SER A 16 3.05 2.71 -2.61
CA SER A 16 1.65 2.28 -2.57
C SER A 16 1.21 1.55 -3.83
N ILE A 17 0.58 0.40 -3.63
CA ILE A 17 -0.06 -0.45 -4.63
C ILE A 17 -1.55 -0.46 -4.37
N GLN A 18 -2.37 -0.34 -5.42
CA GLN A 18 -3.82 -0.38 -5.27
C GLN A 18 -4.42 -1.62 -5.92
N ARG A 19 -5.23 -2.35 -5.14
CA ARG A 19 -5.97 -3.53 -5.58
C ARG A 19 -7.48 -3.28 -5.48
N LYS A 20 -8.22 -3.82 -6.46
CA LYS A 20 -9.69 -3.70 -6.50
C LYS A 20 -10.36 -4.68 -5.53
N SER A 21 -9.90 -5.93 -5.52
CA SER A 21 -10.43 -7.01 -4.68
C SER A 21 -9.70 -7.11 -3.34
N SER A 22 -10.42 -7.53 -2.29
CA SER A 22 -9.84 -7.87 -0.98
C SER A 22 -8.95 -9.10 -1.07
N GLU A 23 -9.36 -10.09 -1.85
CA GLU A 23 -8.65 -11.35 -2.01
C GLU A 23 -7.30 -11.15 -2.72
N ASP A 24 -7.28 -10.33 -3.77
CA ASP A 24 -6.04 -9.95 -4.47
C ASP A 24 -5.10 -9.14 -3.56
N ALA A 25 -5.69 -8.28 -2.71
CA ALA A 25 -4.92 -7.46 -1.78
C ALA A 25 -4.28 -8.31 -0.67
N GLU A 26 -5.03 -9.24 -0.08
CA GLU A 26 -4.50 -10.20 0.90
C GLU A 26 -3.43 -11.11 0.30
N THR A 27 -3.66 -11.59 -0.93
CA THR A 27 -2.68 -12.43 -1.64
C THR A 27 -1.38 -11.67 -1.86
N THR A 28 -1.48 -10.41 -2.33
CA THR A 28 -0.30 -9.53 -2.50
C THR A 28 0.40 -9.28 -1.16
N TYR A 29 -0.35 -9.03 -0.09
CA TYR A 29 0.19 -8.82 1.26
C TYR A 29 0.95 -10.05 1.76
N ARG A 30 0.36 -11.25 1.64
CA ARG A 30 1.01 -12.52 2.04
C ARG A 30 2.26 -12.79 1.24
N GLN A 31 2.23 -12.59 -0.08
CA GLN A 31 3.40 -12.74 -0.95
C GLN A 31 4.56 -11.85 -0.49
N VAL A 32 4.30 -10.58 -0.19
CA VAL A 32 5.33 -9.65 0.31
C VAL A 32 5.82 -10.08 1.68
N LEU A 33 4.91 -10.46 2.59
CA LEU A 33 5.27 -10.90 3.93
C LEU A 33 6.16 -12.14 3.92
N ASP A 34 5.85 -13.12 3.07
CA ASP A 34 6.63 -14.35 2.94
C ASP A 34 7.99 -14.07 2.30
N ALA A 35 8.06 -13.15 1.34
CA ALA A 35 9.33 -12.70 0.76
C ALA A 35 10.23 -12.00 1.79
N ILE A 36 9.67 -11.19 2.69
CA ILE A 36 10.41 -10.59 3.81
C ILE A 36 10.91 -11.68 4.76
N LYS A 37 10.04 -12.62 5.15
CA LYS A 37 10.38 -13.73 6.07
C LYS A 37 11.42 -14.68 5.51
N SER A 38 11.43 -14.89 4.20
CA SER A 38 12.42 -15.74 3.53
C SER A 38 13.85 -15.27 3.76
N GLY A 39 14.07 -13.96 3.99
CA GLY A 39 15.40 -13.39 4.17
C GLY A 39 16.29 -13.44 2.92
N SER A 40 15.79 -14.03 1.82
CA SER A 40 16.44 -14.01 0.52
C SER A 40 16.14 -12.68 -0.18
N GLY A 41 17.18 -12.04 -0.72
CA GLY A 41 17.04 -10.84 -1.53
C GLY A 41 16.52 -11.20 -2.91
N GLN A 42 15.20 -11.19 -3.07
CA GLN A 42 14.52 -11.44 -4.35
C GLN A 42 13.78 -10.19 -4.81
N VAL A 43 13.69 -10.01 -6.12
CA VAL A 43 12.94 -8.90 -6.71
C VAL A 43 11.47 -9.27 -6.79
N LEU A 44 10.62 -8.44 -6.18
CA LEU A 44 9.17 -8.53 -6.27
C LEU A 44 8.66 -7.52 -7.30
N GLU A 45 8.04 -8.01 -8.37
CA GLU A 45 7.28 -7.18 -9.32
C GLU A 45 5.80 -7.15 -8.90
N LEU A 46 5.29 -5.94 -8.69
CA LEU A 46 3.95 -5.66 -8.21
C LEU A 46 3.26 -4.69 -9.18
N SER A 47 2.00 -4.96 -9.50
CA SER A 47 1.18 -4.17 -10.44
C SER A 47 0.08 -3.41 -9.72
N CYS A 48 -0.32 -2.25 -10.27
CA CYS A 48 -1.44 -1.47 -9.77
C CYS A 48 -2.68 -1.64 -10.65
N ASP A 49 -3.80 -2.08 -10.08
CA ASP A 49 -5.05 -2.26 -10.83
C ASP A 49 -5.68 -0.91 -11.25
N ARG A 50 -5.35 0.16 -10.52
CA ARG A 50 -5.83 1.52 -10.79
C ARG A 50 -5.05 2.20 -11.92
N GLN A 51 -3.79 1.84 -12.11
CA GLN A 51 -2.90 2.38 -13.12
C GLN A 51 -2.12 1.22 -13.74
N PRO A 52 -2.65 0.61 -14.81
CA PRO A 52 -2.07 -0.61 -15.39
C PRO A 52 -0.64 -0.40 -15.90
N ASP A 53 -0.30 0.83 -16.31
CA ASP A 53 1.06 1.20 -16.74
C ASP A 53 2.03 1.41 -15.55
N LYS A 54 1.53 1.42 -14.31
CA LYS A 54 2.35 1.54 -13.10
C LYS A 54 2.71 0.15 -12.59
N LYS A 55 3.93 -0.26 -12.90
CA LYS A 55 4.60 -1.43 -12.31
C LYS A 55 5.64 -0.98 -11.30
N ILE A 56 5.77 -1.72 -10.21
CA ILE A 56 6.72 -1.46 -9.14
C ILE A 56 7.57 -2.70 -8.97
N ALA A 57 8.89 -2.55 -9.05
CA ALA A 57 9.84 -3.60 -8.72
C ALA A 57 10.62 -3.18 -7.47
N VAL A 58 10.71 -4.07 -6.49
CA VAL A 58 11.40 -3.81 -5.23
C VAL A 58 12.16 -5.04 -4.76
N LEU A 59 13.32 -4.83 -4.14
CA LEU A 59 14.07 -5.91 -3.52
C LEU A 59 13.49 -6.22 -2.14
N SER A 60 13.12 -7.49 -1.89
CA SER A 60 12.52 -7.93 -0.63
C SER A 60 13.38 -7.63 0.59
N SER A 61 14.71 -7.65 0.45
CA SER A 61 15.64 -7.32 1.54
C SER A 61 15.55 -5.87 1.99
N GLU A 62 15.06 -4.98 1.13
CA GLU A 62 14.93 -3.54 1.41
C GLU A 62 13.57 -3.20 2.01
N ILE A 63 12.63 -4.15 2.08
CA ILE A 63 11.32 -3.92 2.68
C ILE A 63 11.45 -4.10 4.20
N SER A 64 11.16 -3.05 4.95
CA SER A 64 11.11 -3.08 6.42
C SER A 64 9.72 -3.36 6.96
N GLY A 65 8.68 -3.14 6.15
CA GLY A 65 7.30 -3.41 6.55
C GLY A 65 6.33 -3.37 5.39
N VAL A 66 5.17 -3.98 5.60
CA VAL A 66 4.05 -3.99 4.67
C VAL A 66 2.76 -3.73 5.43
N GLN A 67 1.91 -2.86 4.90
CA GLN A 67 0.62 -2.50 5.47
C GLN A 67 -0.46 -2.68 4.41
N ILE A 68 -1.61 -3.25 4.78
CA ILE A 68 -2.83 -3.22 3.97
C ILE A 68 -3.84 -2.30 4.66
N SER A 69 -4.42 -1.39 3.88
CA SER A 69 -5.49 -0.51 4.34
C SER A 69 -6.64 -0.53 3.34
N GLU A 70 -7.86 -0.50 3.84
CA GLU A 70 -9.01 -0.25 3.00
C GLU A 70 -9.25 1.26 2.95
N LYS A 71 -9.30 1.84 1.75
CA LYS A 71 -9.85 3.18 1.58
C LYS A 71 -11.37 3.09 1.75
N SER A 72 -11.82 3.00 3.00
CA SER A 72 -13.23 3.18 3.36
C SER A 72 -13.57 4.65 3.09
N GLY A 73 -14.60 4.89 2.28
CA GLY A 73 -15.05 6.23 1.88
C GLY A 73 -15.66 7.07 3.01
N ALA A 74 -15.18 6.98 4.25
CA ALA A 74 -15.61 7.84 5.35
C ALA A 74 -14.88 9.19 5.30
N GLY A 75 -15.04 9.89 4.17
CA GLY A 75 -14.74 11.30 4.01
C GLY A 75 -16.01 12.14 4.18
N SER A 76 -16.81 11.87 5.21
CA SER A 76 -18.05 12.61 5.50
C SER A 76 -17.98 13.34 6.85
N GLY A 77 -16.85 13.99 7.17
CA GLY A 77 -16.72 14.66 8.47
C GLY A 77 -15.73 15.80 8.57
N LYS A 78 -15.01 16.17 7.51
CA LYS A 78 -14.21 17.39 7.49
C LYS A 78 -14.82 18.35 6.51
N THR A 79 -15.82 19.11 6.97
CA THR A 79 -16.30 20.30 6.29
C THR A 79 -15.08 21.19 6.04
N PRO A 80 -14.69 21.46 4.79
CA PRO A 80 -13.58 22.34 4.50
C PRO A 80 -14.04 23.80 4.65
N GLY A 81 -13.31 24.60 5.41
CA GLY A 81 -13.46 26.05 5.46
C GLY A 81 -14.06 26.62 6.75
N PHE A 82 -13.97 27.96 6.85
CA PHE A 82 -14.22 28.90 7.94
C PHE A 82 -15.50 28.75 8.81
N PHE A 83 -16.31 27.71 8.62
CA PHE A 83 -17.64 27.50 9.24
C PHE A 83 -17.64 26.57 10.47
N ALA A 84 -16.48 26.20 11.02
CA ALA A 84 -16.40 25.37 12.23
C ALA A 84 -16.61 26.15 13.55
N ILE A 85 -16.93 27.44 13.51
CA ILE A 85 -17.21 28.29 14.69
C ILE A 85 -18.55 28.99 14.47
N ALA A 86 -19.64 28.22 14.53
CA ALA A 86 -21.00 28.74 14.77
C ALA A 86 -21.96 27.57 15.01
N GLU A 87 -21.94 27.01 16.22
CA GLU A 87 -23.07 26.93 17.17
C GLU A 87 -22.63 26.19 18.43
#